data_AF-A0A415MSN2-F1
#
_entry.id   AF-A0A415MSN2-F1
#
_cell.length_a   1.000
_cell.length_b   1.000
_cell.length_c   1.000
_cell.angle_alpha   90.00
_cell.angle_beta   90.00
_cell.angle_gamma   90.00
#
_symmetry.space_group_name_H-M   'P 1'
#
loop_
_entity.id
_entity.type
_entity.pdbx_description
1 polymer ?
#
loop_
_entity_poly.entity_id
_entity_poly.type
_entity_poly.pdbx_seq_one_letter_code
_entity_poly.pdbx_strand_id
1 'polypeptide(L)'
;PWQELVDGLCLESSWAEIACMKSGYGGLLNRHFKEAVGFFKQHILLYDKGPSLLNSSDVHQYFANFTAPGSRTSAFLHAELLKLEAAEQSHSLDPYRFEKRIGGQRTYMGCPIPDEAPPRPEDNAIWNDRTKQWILPRLRSKAAS
;
A
#
# COMPACT_ATOMS: atom_id res chain seq x y z
N PRO A 1 -0.01 5.96 -24.71
CA PRO A 1 -1.45 5.64 -24.90
C PRO A 1 -1.94 4.53 -23.96
N TRP A 2 -1.27 3.37 -23.93
CA TRP A 2 -1.68 2.27 -23.06
C TRP A 2 -1.50 2.56 -21.56
N GLN A 3 -0.53 3.40 -21.19
CA GLN A 3 -0.29 3.76 -19.79
C GLN A 3 -1.53 4.45 -19.18
N GLU A 4 -2.12 5.41 -19.89
CA GLU A 4 -3.34 6.10 -19.47
C GLU A 4 -4.53 5.14 -19.33
N LEU A 5 -4.64 4.15 -20.23
CA LEU A 5 -5.67 3.12 -20.14
C LEU A 5 -5.48 2.22 -18.90
N VAL A 6 -4.23 1.88 -18.56
CA VAL A 6 -3.91 1.11 -17.36
C VAL A 6 -4.07 1.94 -16.08
N ASP A 7 -3.73 3.24 -16.13
CA ASP A 7 -3.98 4.19 -15.05
C ASP A 7 -5.47 4.41 -14.79
N GLY A 8 -6.31 4.24 -15.82
CA GLY A 8 -7.77 4.26 -15.70
C GLY A 8 -8.38 3.02 -15.05
N LEU A 9 -7.60 1.99 -14.71
CA LEU A 9 -8.11 0.82 -13.99
C LEU A 9 -8.51 1.23 -12.57
N CYS A 10 -9.82 1.22 -12.32
CA CYS A 10 -10.38 1.57 -11.02
C CYS A 10 -11.01 0.35 -10.33
N LEU A 11 -10.66 0.16 -9.05
CA LEU A 11 -11.23 -0.89 -8.20
C LEU A 11 -12.74 -0.74 -7.99
N GLU A 12 -13.26 0.49 -8.07
CA GLU A 12 -14.69 0.80 -7.90
C GLU A 12 -15.54 0.37 -9.10
N SER A 13 -14.92 -0.11 -10.17
CA SER A 13 -15.63 -0.67 -11.31
C SER A 13 -16.13 -2.09 -11.03
N SER A 14 -17.33 -2.41 -11.50
CA SER A 14 -17.89 -3.77 -11.43
C SER A 14 -17.02 -4.80 -12.14
N TRP A 15 -16.30 -4.39 -13.18
CA TRP A 15 -15.31 -5.23 -13.86
C TRP A 15 -14.15 -5.64 -12.94
N ALA A 16 -13.59 -4.69 -12.18
CA ALA A 16 -12.44 -4.96 -11.30
C ALA A 16 -12.82 -5.91 -10.16
N GLU A 17 -14.04 -5.77 -9.60
CA GLU A 17 -14.58 -6.69 -8.61
C GLU A 17 -14.64 -8.13 -9.16
N ILE A 18 -15.20 -8.31 -10.36
CA ILE A 18 -15.29 -9.62 -11.02
C ILE A 18 -13.88 -10.19 -11.31
N ALA A 19 -12.95 -9.36 -11.77
CA ALA A 19 -11.57 -9.77 -12.00
C ALA A 19 -10.89 -10.25 -10.71
N CYS A 20 -11.12 -9.55 -9.59
CA CYS A 20 -10.65 -9.98 -8.28
C CYS A 20 -11.24 -11.33 -7.89
N MET A 21 -12.56 -11.51 -7.98
CA MET A 21 -13.22 -12.78 -7.66
C MET A 21 -12.66 -13.96 -8.46
N LYS A 22 -12.37 -13.74 -9.75
CA LYS A 22 -11.87 -14.79 -10.66
C LYS A 22 -10.38 -15.12 -10.50
N SER A 23 -9.60 -14.27 -9.82
CA SER A 23 -8.15 -14.46 -9.66
C SER A 23 -7.76 -15.64 -8.75
N GLY A 24 -8.66 -16.10 -7.88
CA GLY A 24 -8.37 -17.11 -6.86
C GLY A 24 -7.72 -16.56 -5.57
N TYR A 25 -7.33 -15.28 -5.53
CA TYR A 25 -6.85 -14.57 -4.35
C TYR A 25 -7.48 -13.17 -4.25
N GLY A 26 -8.77 -13.08 -4.59
CA GLY A 26 -9.49 -11.81 -4.78
C GLY A 26 -9.44 -10.87 -3.58
N GLY A 27 -9.49 -11.38 -2.34
CA GLY A 27 -9.39 -10.55 -1.15
C GLY A 27 -8.02 -9.88 -0.97
N LEU A 28 -6.94 -10.54 -1.39
CA LEU A 28 -5.59 -9.96 -1.39
C LEU A 28 -5.42 -8.99 -2.55
N LEU A 29 -5.88 -9.39 -3.74
CA LEU A 29 -5.80 -8.56 -4.94
C LEU A 29 -6.61 -7.26 -4.82
N ASN A 30 -7.78 -7.31 -4.19
CA ASN A 30 -8.61 -6.12 -3.95
C ASN A 30 -7.89 -5.10 -3.03
N ARG A 31 -7.30 -5.57 -1.93
CA ARG A 31 -6.60 -4.71 -0.97
C ARG A 31 -5.36 -4.04 -1.56
N HIS A 32 -4.63 -4.76 -2.39
CA HIS A 32 -3.41 -4.28 -3.04
C HIS A 32 -3.60 -4.04 -4.54
N PHE A 33 -4.79 -3.60 -4.96
CA PHE A 33 -5.12 -3.48 -6.38
C PHE A 33 -4.23 -2.46 -7.08
N LYS A 34 -3.91 -1.35 -6.40
CA LYS A 34 -3.03 -0.31 -6.93
C LYS A 34 -1.62 -0.84 -7.20
N GLU A 35 -1.09 -1.62 -6.28
CA GLU A 35 0.22 -2.26 -6.39
C GLU A 35 0.20 -3.33 -7.48
N ALA A 36 -0.89 -4.10 -7.58
CA ALA A 36 -1.09 -5.08 -8.65
C ALA A 36 -1.12 -4.43 -10.04
N VAL A 37 -1.77 -3.26 -10.20
CA VAL A 37 -1.71 -2.46 -11.43
C VAL A 37 -0.27 -2.00 -11.72
N GLY A 38 0.50 -1.64 -10.69
CA GLY A 38 1.93 -1.34 -10.81
C GLY A 38 2.74 -2.52 -11.36
N PHE A 39 2.57 -3.72 -10.79
CA PHE A 39 3.19 -4.94 -11.29
C PHE A 39 2.73 -5.29 -12.72
N PHE A 40 1.47 -5.03 -13.04
CA PHE A 40 0.94 -5.24 -14.38
C PHE A 40 1.60 -4.31 -15.41
N LYS A 41 1.86 -3.04 -15.08
CA LYS A 41 2.63 -2.14 -15.95
C LYS A 41 4.05 -2.65 -16.20
N GLN A 42 4.72 -3.13 -15.17
CA GLN A 42 6.05 -3.74 -15.30
C GLN A 42 5.99 -4.98 -16.21
N HIS A 43 4.95 -5.79 -16.08
CA HIS A 43 4.72 -6.96 -16.93
C HIS A 43 4.48 -6.56 -18.39
N ILE A 44 3.67 -5.53 -18.66
CA ILE A 44 3.45 -5.01 -20.03
C ILE A 44 4.78 -4.57 -20.66
N LEU A 45 5.62 -3.86 -19.90
CA LEU A 45 6.93 -3.40 -20.36
C LEU A 45 7.89 -4.57 -20.63
N LEU A 46 7.96 -5.53 -19.70
CA LEU A 46 8.85 -6.68 -19.81
C LEU A 46 8.55 -7.55 -21.05
N TYR A 47 7.27 -7.71 -21.39
CA TYR A 47 6.82 -8.55 -22.51
C TYR A 47 6.52 -7.74 -23.79
N ASP A 48 6.85 -6.45 -23.81
CA ASP A 48 6.60 -5.52 -24.92
C ASP A 48 5.16 -5.60 -25.47
N LYS A 49 4.18 -5.68 -24.56
CA LYS A 49 2.75 -5.80 -24.94
C LYS A 49 2.04 -4.47 -25.12
N GLY A 50 2.69 -3.36 -24.77
CA GLY A 50 2.13 -2.02 -24.86
C GLY A 50 1.48 -1.68 -26.22
N PRO A 51 2.12 -1.98 -27.37
CA PRO A 51 1.55 -1.70 -28.69
C PRO A 51 0.24 -2.44 -29.01
N SER A 52 -0.05 -3.55 -28.32
CA SER A 52 -1.27 -4.34 -28.53
C SER A 52 -2.47 -3.88 -27.69
N LEU A 53 -2.27 -2.89 -26.81
CA LEU A 53 -3.30 -2.37 -25.91
C LEU A 53 -3.88 -1.08 -26.48
N LEU A 54 -4.88 -1.20 -27.33
CA LEU A 54 -5.46 -0.10 -28.11
C LEU A 54 -6.63 0.58 -27.40
N ASN A 55 -7.32 -0.14 -26.50
CA ASN A 55 -8.50 0.34 -25.78
C ASN A 55 -8.63 -0.30 -24.38
N SER A 56 -9.61 0.16 -23.58
CA SER A 56 -9.84 -0.35 -22.23
C SER A 56 -10.23 -1.84 -22.19
N SER A 57 -10.89 -2.35 -23.23
CA SER A 57 -11.25 -3.78 -23.31
C SER A 57 -10.00 -4.66 -23.44
N ASP A 58 -9.00 -4.24 -24.22
CA ASP A 58 -7.73 -4.96 -24.35
C ASP A 58 -7.00 -5.03 -23.00
N VAL A 59 -6.98 -3.90 -22.28
CA VAL A 59 -6.37 -3.81 -20.95
C VAL A 59 -7.11 -4.70 -19.94
N HIS A 60 -8.44 -4.64 -19.92
CA HIS A 60 -9.28 -5.48 -19.06
C HIS A 60 -9.03 -6.97 -19.31
N GLN A 61 -9.06 -7.39 -20.57
CA GLN A 61 -8.83 -8.79 -20.92
C GLN A 61 -7.42 -9.23 -20.53
N TYR A 62 -6.41 -8.37 -20.76
CA TYR A 62 -5.04 -8.73 -20.46
C TYR A 62 -4.77 -8.77 -18.94
N PHE A 63 -5.33 -7.83 -18.18
CA PHE A 63 -5.25 -7.85 -16.72
C PHE A 63 -5.95 -9.07 -16.13
N ALA A 64 -7.13 -9.44 -16.65
CA ALA A 64 -7.83 -10.65 -16.21
C ALA A 64 -7.00 -11.92 -16.46
N ASN A 65 -6.29 -11.99 -17.59
CA ASN A 65 -5.37 -13.10 -17.88
C ASN A 65 -4.11 -13.06 -17.00
N PHE A 66 -3.60 -11.87 -16.70
CA PHE A 66 -2.45 -11.65 -15.83
C PHE A 66 -2.72 -12.15 -14.40
N THR A 67 -3.95 -11.97 -13.91
CA THR A 67 -4.37 -12.43 -12.57
C THR A 67 -5.01 -13.82 -12.57
N ALA A 68 -5.23 -14.43 -13.74
CA ALA A 68 -5.90 -15.72 -13.86
C ALA A 68 -5.12 -16.85 -13.15
N PRO A 69 -5.80 -17.65 -12.31
CA PRO A 69 -5.16 -18.69 -11.51
C PRO A 69 -4.53 -19.76 -12.41
N GLY A 70 -3.46 -20.38 -11.90
CA GLY A 70 -2.75 -21.47 -12.59
C GLY A 70 -1.68 -21.00 -13.58
N SER A 71 -1.56 -19.70 -13.85
CA SER A 71 -0.44 -19.16 -14.62
C SER A 71 0.77 -18.84 -13.73
N ARG A 72 1.98 -18.96 -14.28
CA ARG A 72 3.22 -18.55 -13.59
C ARG A 72 3.19 -17.07 -13.21
N THR A 73 2.60 -16.24 -14.06
CA THR A 73 2.49 -14.79 -13.86
C THR A 73 1.57 -14.45 -12.69
N SER A 74 0.42 -15.12 -12.59
CA SER A 74 -0.51 -14.98 -11.45
C SER A 74 0.13 -15.45 -10.15
N ALA A 75 0.85 -16.58 -10.17
CA ALA A 75 1.59 -17.07 -9.00
C ALA A 75 2.68 -16.08 -8.54
N PHE A 76 3.40 -15.46 -9.48
CA PHE A 76 4.36 -14.40 -9.17
C PHE A 76 3.67 -13.19 -8.53
N LEU A 77 2.58 -12.69 -9.12
CA LEU A 77 1.85 -11.56 -8.55
C LEU A 77 1.36 -11.88 -7.14
N HIS A 78 0.75 -13.05 -6.94
CA HIS A 78 0.28 -13.48 -5.62
C HIS A 78 1.40 -13.46 -4.57
N ALA A 79 2.59 -13.99 -4.91
CA ALA A 79 3.74 -13.96 -4.01
C ALA A 79 4.21 -12.54 -3.67
N GLU A 80 4.23 -11.62 -4.64
CA GLU A 80 4.59 -10.22 -4.38
C GLU A 80 3.56 -9.51 -3.50
N LEU A 81 2.27 -9.75 -3.72
CA LEU A 81 1.23 -9.17 -2.87
C LEU A 81 1.30 -9.69 -1.42
N LEU A 82 1.64 -10.97 -1.22
CA LEU A 82 1.87 -11.52 0.12
C LEU A 82 3.07 -10.86 0.83
N LYS A 83 4.13 -10.53 0.09
CA LYS A 83 5.27 -9.81 0.67
C LYS A 83 4.89 -8.40 1.12
N LEU A 84 4.05 -7.71 0.35
CA LEU A 84 3.54 -6.39 0.72
C LEU A 84 2.70 -6.47 1.99
N GLU A 85 1.77 -7.42 2.06
CA GLU A 85 0.94 -7.64 3.24
C GLU A 85 1.80 -7.94 4.49
N ALA A 86 2.81 -8.79 4.35
CA ALA A 86 3.73 -9.11 5.45
C ALA A 86 4.55 -7.89 5.89
N ALA A 87 5.00 -7.05 4.96
CA ALA A 87 5.74 -5.83 5.27
C ALA A 87 4.85 -4.80 5.99
N GLU A 88 3.60 -4.62 5.55
CA GLU A 88 2.63 -3.73 6.21
C GLU A 88 2.29 -4.22 7.63
N GLN A 89 2.07 -5.53 7.80
CA GLN A 89 1.85 -6.12 9.12
C GLN A 89 3.06 -5.96 10.04
N SER A 90 4.27 -6.22 9.53
CA SER A 90 5.50 -6.02 10.30
C SER A 90 5.67 -4.57 10.72
N HIS A 91 5.40 -3.62 9.82
CA HIS A 91 5.47 -2.20 10.13
C HIS A 91 4.39 -1.78 11.14
N SER A 92 3.19 -2.37 11.09
CA SER A 92 2.12 -2.12 12.06
C SER A 92 2.47 -2.63 13.46
N LEU A 93 3.14 -3.79 13.54
CA LEU A 93 3.56 -4.41 14.80
C LEU A 93 4.82 -3.78 15.40
N ASP A 94 5.61 -3.03 14.62
CA ASP A 94 6.78 -2.32 15.12
C ASP A 94 6.37 -1.26 16.16
N PRO A 95 6.82 -1.37 17.43
CA PRO A 95 6.56 -0.38 18.46
C PRO A 95 7.12 1.01 18.13
N TYR A 96 8.19 1.07 17.32
CA TYR A 96 8.91 2.32 17.00
C TYR A 96 8.50 2.93 15.65
N ARG A 97 7.43 2.42 15.02
CA ARG A 97 6.97 2.86 13.67
C ARG A 97 6.65 4.35 13.53
N PHE A 98 6.46 5.07 14.63
CA PHE A 98 6.15 6.50 14.65
C PHE A 98 7.37 7.39 14.90
N GLU A 99 8.57 6.82 14.82
CA GLU A 99 9.84 7.47 15.15
C GLU A 99 10.86 7.31 14.02
N LYS A 100 11.86 8.19 14.01
CA LYS A 100 13.00 8.12 13.10
C LYS A 100 14.29 8.10 13.89
N ARG A 101 15.32 7.42 13.37
CA ARG A 101 16.67 7.48 13.91
C ARG A 101 17.54 8.38 13.03
N ILE A 102 18.11 9.43 13.63
CA ILE A 102 19.05 10.35 12.98
C ILE A 102 20.31 10.36 13.83
N GLY A 103 21.45 9.95 13.26
CA GLY A 103 22.71 9.85 14.01
C GLY A 103 22.66 8.88 15.19
N GLY A 104 21.81 7.85 15.13
CA GLY A 104 21.59 6.88 16.21
C GLY A 104 20.54 7.29 17.24
N GLN A 105 20.21 8.59 17.35
CA GLN A 105 19.23 9.12 18.29
C GLN A 105 17.80 8.99 17.76
N ARG A 106 16.88 8.60 18.64
CA ARG A 106 15.44 8.54 18.36
C ARG A 106 14.87 9.95 18.25
N THR A 107 14.02 10.17 17.25
CA THR A 107 13.43 11.50 16.95
C THR A 107 11.98 11.38 16.47
N TYR A 108 11.16 12.37 16.76
CA TYR A 108 9.86 12.58 16.10
C TYR A 108 9.75 14.02 15.62
N MET A 109 9.30 14.25 14.38
CA MET A 109 9.17 15.60 13.81
C MET A 109 10.43 16.47 13.93
N GLY A 110 11.62 15.84 13.96
CA GLY A 110 12.91 16.53 14.17
C GLY A 110 13.24 16.83 15.64
N CYS A 111 12.34 16.58 16.59
CA CYS A 111 12.58 16.68 18.03
C CYS A 111 13.25 15.40 18.56
N PRO A 112 14.29 15.50 19.40
CA PRO A 112 14.92 14.34 20.02
C PRO A 112 13.97 13.68 21.04
N ILE A 113 13.98 12.35 21.05
CA ILE A 113 13.29 11.51 22.04
C ILE A 113 14.35 11.09 23.07
N PRO A 114 14.10 11.29 24.38
CA PRO A 114 14.99 10.75 25.40
C PRO A 114 15.10 9.23 25.34
N ASP A 115 16.28 8.67 25.61
CA ASP A 115 16.52 7.22 25.51
C ASP A 115 15.59 6.40 26.42
N GLU A 116 15.24 6.95 27.59
CA GLU A 116 14.34 6.34 28.59
C GLU A 116 12.85 6.42 28.20
N ALA A 117 12.49 7.17 27.16
CA ALA A 117 11.09 7.30 26.75
C ALA A 117 10.59 5.97 26.16
N PRO A 118 9.37 5.49 26.54
CA PRO A 118 8.78 4.34 25.86
C PRO A 118 8.56 4.63 24.37
N PRO A 119 8.33 3.59 23.54
CA PRO A 119 7.99 3.79 22.13
C PRO A 119 6.81 4.74 21.97
N ARG A 120 6.90 5.62 20.98
CA ARG A 120 5.89 6.62 20.67
C ARG A 120 4.60 5.91 20.25
N PRO A 121 3.46 6.17 20.90
CA PRO A 121 2.25 5.38 20.69
C PRO A 121 1.49 5.75 19.41
N GLU A 122 1.60 6.99 18.93
CA GLU A 122 0.90 7.51 17.75
C GLU A 122 1.74 8.58 17.01
N ASP A 123 1.45 8.80 15.73
CA ASP A 123 2.17 9.77 14.90
C ASP A 123 2.00 11.23 15.34
N ASN A 124 0.95 11.54 16.09
CA ASN A 124 0.70 12.89 16.64
C ASN A 124 1.14 13.03 18.11
N ALA A 125 1.62 11.96 18.76
CA ALA A 125 1.97 11.98 20.17
C ALA A 125 3.19 12.89 20.42
N ILE A 126 3.12 13.76 21.42
CA ILE A 126 4.19 14.70 21.77
C ILE A 126 4.79 14.29 23.11
N TRP A 127 6.12 14.27 23.20
CA TRP A 127 6.80 13.98 24.45
C TRP A 127 6.66 15.15 25.43
N ASN A 128 6.24 14.88 26.67
CA ASN A 128 6.22 15.86 27.74
C ASN A 128 7.38 15.60 28.71
N ASP A 129 8.39 16.48 28.68
CA ASP A 129 9.56 16.34 29.54
C ASP A 129 9.30 16.51 31.03
N ARG A 130 8.24 17.22 31.42
CA ARG A 130 7.87 17.46 32.83
C ARG A 130 7.20 16.22 33.43
N THR A 131 6.31 15.58 32.67
CA THR A 131 5.57 14.39 33.15
C THR A 131 6.20 13.08 32.71
N LYS A 132 7.25 13.12 31.88
CA LYS A 132 7.94 11.96 31.30
C LYS A 132 6.97 10.98 30.61
N GLN A 133 6.01 11.52 29.87
CA GLN A 133 4.95 10.77 29.22
C GLN A 133 4.61 11.33 27.84
N TRP A 134 4.08 10.48 26.97
CA TRP A 134 3.49 10.87 25.70
C TRP A 134 2.12 11.53 25.92
N ILE A 135 1.88 12.65 25.24
CA ILE A 135 0.59 13.35 25.25
C ILE A 135 0.03 13.36 23.84
N LEU A 136 -1.23 12.92 23.71
CA LEU A 136 -1.99 13.05 22.48
C LEU A 136 -2.62 14.45 22.44
N PRO A 137 -2.30 15.29 21.42
CA PRO A 137 -3.00 16.55 21.23
C PRO A 137 -4.49 16.25 21.05
N ARG A 138 -5.34 16.78 21.92
CA ARG A 138 -6.79 16.66 21.70
C ARG A 138 -7.11 17.35 20.37
N LEU A 139 -7.70 16.60 19.43
CA LEU A 139 -8.35 17.19 18.27
C LEU A 139 -9.29 18.27 18.83
N ARG A 140 -9.03 19.54 18.51
CA ARG A 140 -10.03 20.58 18.73
C ARG A 140 -11.25 20.15 17.94
N SER A 141 -12.29 19.72 18.63
CA SER A 141 -13.63 19.64 18.06
C SER A 141 -13.89 21.01 17.45
N LYS A 142 -14.00 21.07 16.12
CA LYS A 142 -14.59 22.22 15.44
C LYS A 142 -15.99 22.35 16.03
N ALA A 143 -16.17 23.31 16.94
CA ALA A 143 -17.50 23.75 17.30
C ALA A 143 -18.13 24.24 15.99
N ALA A 144 -19.16 23.52 15.54
CA ALA A 144 -20.05 24.02 14.51
C ALA A 144 -20.64 25.33 15.02
N SER A 145 -20.40 26.42 14.28
CA SER A 145 -21.19 27.65 14.36
C SER A 145 -22.18 27.64 13.22
#